data_AF-A0A7G2LYS7-F1
#
_entry.id   AF-A0A7G2LYS7-F1
#
_cell.length_a   1.000
_cell.length_b   1.000
_cell.length_c   1.000
_cell.angle_alpha   90.00
_cell.angle_beta   90.00
_cell.angle_gamma   90.00
#
_symmetry.space_group_name_H-M   'P 1'
#
loop_
_entity.id
_entity.type
_entity.pdbx_description
1 polymer ?
#
loop_
_entity_poly.entity_id
_entity_poly.type
_entity_poly.pdbx_seq_one_letter_code
_entity_poly.pdbx_strand_id
1 'polypeptide(L)'
;DEKAADQAAVNAMREQLNMLDIAGVVVIGEGERDEAPMLYIGEEVGTGNGPGVDIALDPLEGTTLTAKDMPNALTVIAMGPRGSMLHAPDTYMDKLAIGPGFETDVVTLDMTPGERVEALARAKGCAASDITVCILERPRHADMIAEVRATGA
;
A
#
# COMPACT_ATOMS: atom_id res chain seq x y z
N ASP A 1 -10.84 -19.54 -1.92
CA ASP A 1 -10.36 -19.79 -0.55
C ASP A 1 -9.30 -18.75 -0.26
N GLU A 2 -9.60 -17.80 0.62
CA GLU A 2 -8.71 -16.65 0.89
C GLU A 2 -7.40 -17.10 1.55
N LYS A 3 -7.50 -17.94 2.58
CA LYS A 3 -6.33 -18.40 3.35
C LYS A 3 -5.40 -19.26 2.51
N ALA A 4 -5.95 -20.14 1.68
CA ALA A 4 -5.13 -21.00 0.83
C ALA A 4 -4.41 -20.19 -0.28
N ALA A 5 -5.08 -19.19 -0.85
CA ALA A 5 -4.47 -18.32 -1.87
C ALA A 5 -3.33 -17.49 -1.29
N ASP A 6 -3.58 -16.89 -0.14
CA ASP A 6 -2.61 -16.07 0.59
C ASP A 6 -1.38 -16.89 1.03
N GLN A 7 -1.60 -18.05 1.65
CA GLN A 7 -0.53 -18.94 2.07
C GLN A 7 0.35 -19.40 0.89
N ALA A 8 -0.24 -19.64 -0.28
CA ALA A 8 0.51 -20.01 -1.48
C ALA A 8 1.41 -18.86 -1.96
N ALA A 9 0.92 -17.61 -1.91
CA ALA A 9 1.69 -16.43 -2.28
C ALA A 9 2.85 -16.18 -1.30
N VAL A 10 2.60 -16.26 0.02
CA VAL A 10 3.62 -16.15 1.08
C VAL A 10 4.74 -17.16 0.86
N ASN A 11 4.40 -18.43 0.63
CA ASN A 11 5.37 -19.50 0.40
C ASN A 11 6.25 -19.23 -0.81
N ALA A 12 5.64 -18.89 -1.94
CA ALA A 12 6.34 -18.64 -3.19
C ALA A 12 7.27 -17.42 -3.07
N MET A 13 6.79 -16.33 -2.48
CA MET A 13 7.60 -15.13 -2.29
C MET A 13 8.81 -15.40 -1.39
N ARG A 14 8.60 -16.06 -0.25
CA ARG A 14 9.68 -16.38 0.70
C ARG A 14 10.75 -17.28 0.07
N GLU A 15 10.34 -18.29 -0.69
CA GLU A 15 11.27 -19.17 -1.41
C GLU A 15 12.14 -18.37 -2.37
N GLN A 16 11.54 -17.48 -3.18
CA GLN A 16 12.29 -16.66 -4.14
C GLN A 16 13.20 -15.63 -3.46
N LEU A 17 12.75 -15.01 -2.37
CA LEU A 17 13.57 -14.08 -1.59
C LEU A 17 14.84 -14.74 -1.05
N ASN A 18 14.75 -15.98 -0.58
CA ASN A 18 15.88 -16.73 -0.04
C ASN A 18 16.91 -17.16 -1.10
N MET A 19 16.63 -16.96 -2.39
CA MET A 19 17.58 -17.19 -3.48
C MET A 19 18.41 -15.94 -3.81
N LEU A 20 18.05 -14.76 -3.28
CA LEU A 20 18.72 -13.50 -3.59
C LEU A 20 19.98 -13.30 -2.75
N ASP A 21 21.06 -12.80 -3.37
CA ASP A 21 22.27 -12.35 -2.67
C ASP A 21 22.06 -10.98 -2.01
N ILE A 22 21.30 -11.02 -0.90
CA ILE A 22 21.07 -9.89 0.01
C ILE A 22 21.15 -10.36 1.46
N ALA A 23 21.45 -9.41 2.36
CA ALA A 23 21.12 -9.51 3.78
C ALA A 23 19.79 -8.74 4.02
N GLY A 24 18.68 -9.36 3.63
CA GLY A 24 17.35 -8.76 3.67
C GLY A 24 16.73 -8.86 5.07
N VAL A 25 15.99 -7.83 5.46
CA VAL A 25 15.11 -7.85 6.64
C VAL A 25 13.73 -7.38 6.22
N VAL A 26 12.71 -8.16 6.57
CA VAL A 26 11.30 -7.77 6.40
C VAL A 26 10.97 -6.69 7.42
N VAL A 27 10.62 -5.49 6.97
CA VAL A 27 10.24 -4.36 7.83
C VAL A 27 8.75 -4.05 7.76
N ILE A 28 8.07 -4.49 6.70
CA ILE A 28 6.61 -4.54 6.56
C ILE A 28 6.29 -5.90 5.94
N GLY A 29 5.46 -6.70 6.61
CA GLY A 29 5.12 -8.06 6.17
C GLY A 29 3.80 -8.53 6.75
N GLU A 30 3.63 -9.85 6.86
CA GLU A 30 2.36 -10.52 7.21
C GLU A 30 1.87 -10.26 8.64
N GLY A 31 2.70 -9.65 9.49
CA GLY A 31 2.38 -9.31 10.86
C GLY A 31 3.58 -9.50 11.80
N GLU A 32 3.29 -9.44 13.10
CA GLU A 32 4.28 -9.75 14.13
C GLU A 32 4.64 -11.24 14.15
N ARG A 33 5.83 -11.59 14.64
CA ARG A 33 6.33 -12.97 14.66
C ARG A 33 5.40 -13.97 15.34
N ASP A 34 4.65 -13.53 16.35
CA ASP A 34 3.73 -14.38 17.09
C ASP A 34 2.41 -14.65 16.32
N GLU A 35 2.13 -13.84 15.30
CA GLU A 35 0.89 -13.86 14.50
C GLU A 35 1.13 -14.42 13.09
N ALA A 36 2.32 -14.23 12.54
CA ALA A 36 2.72 -14.67 11.21
C ALA A 36 3.89 -15.67 11.25
N PRO A 37 3.73 -16.91 10.74
CA PRO A 37 4.79 -17.92 10.77
C PRO A 37 5.91 -17.67 9.75
N MET A 38 5.66 -16.85 8.73
CA MET A 38 6.56 -16.52 7.63
C MET A 38 6.31 -15.08 7.18
N LEU A 39 7.37 -14.46 6.66
CA LEU A 39 7.45 -13.06 6.26
C LEU A 39 6.97 -12.10 7.35
N TYR A 40 7.27 -12.43 8.62
CA TYR A 40 6.95 -11.59 9.76
C TYR A 40 7.92 -10.41 9.87
N ILE A 41 7.49 -9.36 10.57
CA ILE A 41 8.33 -8.17 10.81
C ILE A 41 9.60 -8.57 11.58
N GLY A 42 10.75 -8.31 10.97
CA GLY A 42 12.07 -8.68 11.47
C GLY A 42 12.61 -10.02 10.96
N GLU A 43 11.89 -10.74 10.09
CA GLU A 43 12.44 -11.95 9.46
C GLU A 43 13.63 -11.59 8.56
N GLU A 44 14.72 -12.35 8.71
CA GLU A 44 15.88 -12.29 7.81
C GLU A 44 15.63 -13.19 6.59
N VAL A 45 15.83 -12.64 5.40
CA VAL A 45 15.65 -13.35 4.12
C VAL A 45 16.81 -13.08 3.17
N GLY A 46 16.99 -13.97 2.20
CA GLY A 46 18.13 -13.97 1.28
C GLY A 46 19.23 -14.92 1.70
N THR A 47 20.30 -15.00 0.90
CA THR A 47 21.45 -15.87 1.20
C THR A 47 22.29 -15.35 2.37
N GLY A 48 22.05 -14.11 2.82
CA GLY A 48 22.86 -13.41 3.82
C GLY A 48 24.15 -12.81 3.26
N ASN A 49 24.49 -13.13 2.01
CA ASN A 49 25.62 -12.52 1.30
C ASN A 49 25.12 -11.29 0.55
N GLY A 50 25.84 -10.17 0.58
CA GLY A 50 25.49 -8.97 -0.20
C GLY A 50 25.00 -7.79 0.65
N PRO A 51 24.37 -6.78 0.02
CA PRO A 51 24.00 -5.55 0.71
C PRO A 51 22.87 -5.77 1.73
N GLY A 52 22.88 -4.96 2.78
CA GLY A 52 21.77 -4.87 3.73
C GLY A 52 20.58 -4.16 3.10
N VAL A 53 19.43 -4.82 3.08
CA VAL A 53 18.20 -4.33 2.42
C VAL A 53 17.02 -4.41 3.39
N ASP A 54 16.20 -3.36 3.39
CA ASP A 54 14.86 -3.40 4.00
C ASP A 54 13.85 -3.82 2.95
N ILE A 55 12.93 -4.70 3.34
CA ILE A 55 11.92 -5.27 2.46
C ILE A 55 10.55 -4.99 3.04
N ALA A 56 9.71 -4.33 2.26
CA ALA A 56 8.28 -4.23 2.50
C ALA A 56 7.56 -5.08 1.47
N LEU A 57 6.67 -5.95 1.92
CA LEU A 57 5.99 -6.90 1.05
C LEU A 57 4.51 -7.04 1.39
N ASP A 58 3.75 -7.43 0.38
CA ASP A 58 2.37 -7.87 0.46
C ASP A 58 2.21 -8.99 -0.59
N PRO A 59 2.38 -10.26 -0.20
CA PRO A 59 2.37 -11.40 -1.11
C PRO A 59 1.07 -11.50 -1.91
N LEU A 60 -0.06 -11.12 -1.30
CA LEU A 60 -1.36 -11.13 -1.95
C LEU A 60 -2.24 -9.96 -1.48
N GLU A 61 -2.03 -8.80 -2.09
CA GLU A 61 -2.91 -7.67 -1.88
C GLU A 61 -4.28 -7.97 -2.51
N GLY A 62 -5.31 -7.93 -1.67
CA GLY A 62 -6.68 -8.31 -2.04
C GLY A 62 -6.96 -9.81 -2.03
N THR A 63 -6.66 -10.52 -0.93
CA THR A 63 -7.00 -11.95 -0.74
C THR A 63 -8.46 -12.30 -1.08
N THR A 64 -9.43 -11.47 -0.66
CA THR A 64 -10.85 -11.62 -1.03
C THR A 64 -11.10 -11.45 -2.52
N LEU A 65 -10.37 -10.54 -3.18
CA LEU A 65 -10.51 -10.33 -4.62
C LEU A 65 -10.04 -11.57 -5.37
N THR A 66 -8.88 -12.11 -4.99
CA THR A 66 -8.34 -13.38 -5.53
C THR A 66 -9.31 -14.54 -5.31
N ALA A 67 -9.83 -14.70 -4.10
CA ALA A 67 -10.73 -15.79 -3.76
C ALA A 67 -12.07 -15.74 -4.51
N LYS A 68 -12.45 -14.57 -5.01
CA LYS A 68 -13.71 -14.33 -5.74
C LYS A 68 -13.50 -14.05 -7.24
N ASP A 69 -12.29 -14.20 -7.76
CA ASP A 69 -11.94 -13.89 -9.15
C ASP A 69 -12.34 -12.46 -9.56
N MET A 70 -12.07 -11.51 -8.68
CA MET A 70 -12.30 -10.08 -8.91
C MET A 70 -11.03 -9.39 -9.39
N PRO A 71 -11.14 -8.31 -10.19
CA PRO A 71 -9.98 -7.58 -10.68
C PRO A 71 -9.21 -6.89 -9.55
N ASN A 72 -7.96 -6.51 -9.86
CA ASN A 72 -7.05 -5.71 -9.04
C ASN A 72 -6.42 -6.41 -7.81
N ALA A 73 -6.48 -7.74 -7.72
CA ALA A 73 -5.56 -8.47 -6.85
C ALA A 73 -4.14 -8.44 -7.45
N LEU A 74 -3.12 -8.28 -6.61
CA LEU A 74 -1.71 -8.26 -7.04
C LEU A 74 -0.75 -8.74 -5.96
N THR A 75 0.49 -9.04 -6.36
CA THR A 75 1.61 -9.28 -5.45
C THR A 75 2.51 -8.06 -5.45
N VAL A 76 2.90 -7.58 -4.27
CA VAL A 76 3.71 -6.36 -4.09
C VAL A 76 4.98 -6.67 -3.32
N ILE A 77 6.10 -6.11 -3.79
CA ILE A 77 7.35 -6.04 -3.05
C ILE A 77 8.03 -4.71 -3.32
N ALA A 78 8.57 -4.09 -2.27
CA ALA A 78 9.44 -2.94 -2.31
C ALA A 78 10.71 -3.24 -1.54
N MET A 79 11.85 -2.79 -2.07
CA MET A 79 13.18 -3.02 -1.48
C MET A 79 13.96 -1.71 -1.49
N GLY A 80 14.62 -1.40 -0.39
CA GLY A 80 15.41 -0.17 -0.24
C GLY A 80 16.64 -0.41 0.64
N PRO A 81 17.59 0.54 0.69
CA PRO A 81 18.72 0.45 1.61
C PRO A 81 18.25 0.21 3.06
N ARG A 82 19.03 -0.54 3.84
CA ARG A 82 18.77 -0.75 5.26
C ARG A 82 18.48 0.57 6.00
N GLY A 83 17.38 0.62 6.75
CA GLY A 83 16.90 1.78 7.51
C GLY A 83 16.21 2.87 6.68
N SER A 84 15.92 2.63 5.40
CA SER A 84 15.32 3.64 4.51
C SER A 84 13.78 3.67 4.55
N MET A 85 13.15 2.63 5.08
CA MET A 85 11.70 2.52 5.15
C MET A 85 11.17 2.97 6.51
N LEU A 86 9.97 3.57 6.51
CA LEU A 86 9.28 3.89 7.76
C LEU A 86 8.83 2.60 8.44
N HIS A 87 9.28 2.37 9.67
CA HIS A 87 8.76 1.32 10.54
C HIS A 87 7.41 1.77 11.08
N ALA A 88 6.33 1.42 10.38
CA ALA A 88 4.97 1.73 10.80
C ALA A 88 4.40 0.58 11.64
N PRO A 89 3.70 0.86 12.75
CA PRO A 89 2.93 -0.16 13.45
C PRO A 89 1.74 -0.61 12.60
N ASP A 90 1.22 -1.81 12.87
CA ASP A 90 -0.01 -2.30 12.22
C ASP A 90 -1.23 -1.52 12.74
N THR A 91 -1.53 -0.41 12.07
CA THR A 91 -2.64 0.49 12.39
C THR A 91 -3.11 1.23 11.15
N TYR A 92 -4.20 1.98 11.28
CA TYR A 92 -4.69 2.83 10.20
C TYR A 92 -3.81 4.07 10.00
N MET A 93 -3.70 4.46 8.73
CA MET A 93 -3.04 5.69 8.30
C MET A 93 -3.95 6.41 7.30
N ASP A 94 -4.19 7.69 7.54
CA ASP A 94 -4.85 8.55 6.57
C ASP A 94 -3.90 8.83 5.41
N LYS A 95 -4.37 8.53 4.19
CA LYS A 95 -3.55 8.60 2.97
C LYS A 95 -4.12 9.66 2.02
N LEU A 96 -3.22 10.46 1.47
CA LEU A 96 -3.47 11.38 0.37
C LEU A 96 -2.32 11.22 -0.63
N ALA A 97 -2.65 10.91 -1.87
CA ALA A 97 -1.66 10.73 -2.93
C ALA A 97 -2.20 11.32 -4.24
N ILE A 98 -1.31 12.00 -4.97
CA ILE A 98 -1.56 12.51 -6.32
C ILE A 98 -0.38 12.16 -7.23
N GLY A 99 -0.59 12.22 -8.53
CA GLY A 99 0.47 11.99 -9.52
C GLY A 99 1.52 13.12 -9.54
N PRO A 100 2.64 12.91 -10.24
CA PRO A 100 3.67 13.93 -10.42
C PRO A 100 3.18 15.08 -11.33
N GLY A 101 3.94 16.18 -11.37
CA GLY A 101 3.69 17.30 -12.29
C GLY A 101 2.88 18.46 -11.70
N PHE A 102 2.55 18.39 -10.41
CA PHE A 102 1.95 19.47 -9.65
C PHE A 102 2.96 20.10 -8.70
N GLU A 103 2.69 21.33 -8.27
CA GLU A 103 3.47 21.97 -7.22
C GLU A 103 3.38 21.19 -5.91
N THR A 104 4.44 21.24 -5.11
CA THR A 104 4.44 20.67 -3.75
C THR A 104 3.30 21.29 -2.94
N ASP A 105 2.64 20.48 -2.13
CA ASP A 105 1.54 20.90 -1.25
C ASP A 105 0.31 21.48 -1.98
N VAL A 106 0.13 21.19 -3.27
CA VAL A 106 -1.11 21.52 -4.01
C VAL A 106 -2.37 20.98 -3.30
N VAL A 107 -2.24 19.85 -2.61
CA VAL A 107 -3.24 19.29 -1.70
C VAL A 107 -2.55 18.81 -0.43
N THR A 108 -3.21 18.97 0.72
CA THR A 108 -2.68 18.55 2.03
C THR A 108 -3.72 17.80 2.85
N LEU A 109 -3.28 17.09 3.90
CA LEU A 109 -4.18 16.39 4.82
C LEU A 109 -5.03 17.34 5.68
N ASP A 110 -4.61 18.60 5.85
CA ASP A 110 -5.37 19.61 6.61
C ASP A 110 -6.59 20.15 5.84
N MET A 111 -6.60 20.00 4.51
CA MET A 111 -7.74 20.35 3.68
C MET A 111 -8.86 19.33 3.84
N THR A 112 -10.10 19.80 3.74
CA THR A 112 -11.27 18.92 3.59
C THR A 112 -11.21 18.16 2.25
N PRO A 113 -11.79 16.96 2.14
CA PRO A 113 -11.84 16.20 0.88
C PRO A 113 -12.31 17.01 -0.34
N GLY A 114 -13.33 17.86 -0.19
CA GLY A 114 -13.84 18.71 -1.26
C GLY A 114 -12.85 19.82 -1.67
N GLU A 115 -12.18 20.46 -0.70
CA GLU A 115 -11.12 21.43 -0.99
C GLU A 115 -9.96 20.81 -1.79
N ARG A 116 -9.59 19.55 -1.47
CA ARG A 116 -8.54 18.84 -2.22
C ARG A 116 -8.93 18.62 -3.68
N VAL A 117 -10.19 18.29 -3.96
CA VAL A 117 -10.68 18.11 -5.34
C VAL A 117 -10.61 19.42 -6.12
N GLU A 118 -11.12 20.51 -5.54
CA GLU A 118 -11.12 21.83 -6.18
C GLU A 118 -9.70 22.38 -6.41
N ALA A 119 -8.80 22.17 -5.45
CA ALA A 119 -7.40 22.57 -5.57
C ALA A 119 -6.70 21.78 -6.68
N LEU A 120 -6.89 20.47 -6.73
CA LEU A 120 -6.30 19.63 -7.78
C LEU A 120 -6.88 19.93 -9.17
N ALA A 121 -8.19 20.15 -9.27
CA ALA A 121 -8.86 20.52 -10.52
C ALA A 121 -8.31 21.84 -11.09
N ARG A 122 -8.15 22.85 -10.22
CA ARG A 122 -7.56 24.14 -10.58
C ARG A 122 -6.12 23.99 -11.06
N ALA A 123 -5.30 23.20 -10.35
CA ALA A 123 -3.91 22.97 -10.72
C ALA A 123 -3.77 22.19 -12.04
N LYS A 124 -4.71 21.28 -12.32
CA LYS A 124 -4.79 20.51 -13.58
C LYS A 124 -5.40 21.31 -14.73
N GLY A 125 -6.11 22.40 -14.45
CA GLY A 125 -6.80 23.22 -15.45
C GLY A 125 -8.08 22.56 -15.99
N CYS A 126 -8.78 21.77 -15.17
CA CYS A 126 -10.02 21.07 -15.54
C CYS A 126 -11.17 21.39 -14.57
N ALA A 127 -12.37 20.89 -14.84
CA ALA A 127 -13.47 20.98 -13.90
C ALA A 127 -13.29 19.98 -12.74
N ALA A 128 -13.94 20.22 -11.60
CA ALA A 128 -13.97 19.26 -10.49
C ALA A 128 -14.53 17.90 -10.93
N SER A 129 -15.52 17.89 -11.84
CA SER A 129 -16.09 16.67 -12.42
C SER A 129 -15.16 15.87 -13.32
N ASP A 130 -13.99 16.42 -13.68
CA ASP A 130 -12.95 15.72 -14.44
C ASP A 130 -11.90 15.06 -13.51
N ILE A 131 -12.07 15.20 -12.20
CA ILE A 131 -11.24 14.54 -11.17
C ILE A 131 -11.92 13.24 -10.78
N THR A 132 -11.14 12.15 -10.72
CA THR A 132 -11.59 10.87 -10.20
C THR A 132 -10.81 10.56 -8.92
N VAL A 133 -11.53 10.27 -7.84
CA VAL A 133 -10.94 9.95 -6.54
C VAL A 133 -11.14 8.46 -6.24
N CYS A 134 -10.06 7.74 -5.92
CA CYS A 134 -10.14 6.36 -5.47
C CYS A 134 -10.22 6.31 -3.94
N ILE A 135 -11.29 5.74 -3.40
CA ILE A 135 -11.55 5.63 -1.95
C ILE A 135 -12.00 4.20 -1.64
N LEU A 136 -11.46 3.61 -0.58
CA LEU A 136 -11.96 2.32 -0.10
C LEU A 136 -13.40 2.46 0.39
N GLU A 137 -14.31 1.63 -0.12
CA GLU A 137 -15.69 1.59 0.34
C GLU A 137 -15.78 0.95 1.74
N ARG A 138 -15.87 1.79 2.77
CA ARG A 138 -15.98 1.39 4.18
C ARG A 138 -16.89 2.37 4.94
N PRO A 139 -17.63 1.94 5.98
CA PRO A 139 -18.52 2.81 6.74
C PRO A 139 -17.84 4.09 7.26
N ARG A 140 -16.59 3.99 7.70
CA ARG A 140 -15.77 5.13 8.18
C ARG A 140 -15.46 6.20 7.12
N HIS A 141 -15.68 5.91 5.84
CA HIS A 141 -15.44 6.87 4.75
C HIS A 141 -16.75 7.44 4.17
N ALA A 142 -17.91 7.16 4.76
CA ALA A 142 -19.21 7.59 4.21
C ALA A 142 -19.29 9.10 4.02
N ASP A 143 -18.85 9.88 5.02
CA ASP A 143 -18.89 11.35 4.97
C ASP A 143 -17.90 11.89 3.93
N MET A 144 -16.67 11.33 3.87
CA MET A 144 -15.66 11.69 2.86
C MET A 144 -16.18 11.42 1.44
N ILE A 145 -16.82 10.27 1.21
CA ILE A 145 -17.39 9.91 -0.09
C ILE A 145 -18.53 10.87 -0.46
N ALA A 146 -19.40 11.23 0.50
CA ALA A 146 -20.50 12.16 0.26
C ALA A 146 -19.98 13.56 -0.09
N GLU A 147 -18.93 14.03 0.59
CA GLU A 147 -18.30 15.32 0.34
C GLU A 147 -17.63 15.39 -1.03
N VAL A 148 -16.84 14.36 -1.40
CA VAL A 148 -16.22 14.28 -2.74
C VAL A 148 -17.30 14.25 -3.83
N ARG A 149 -18.38 13.48 -3.66
CA ARG A 149 -19.48 13.48 -4.63
C ARG A 149 -20.18 14.83 -4.75
N ALA A 150 -20.23 15.63 -3.69
CA ALA A 150 -20.85 16.95 -3.71
C ALA A 150 -20.08 17.96 -4.58
N THR A 151 -18.80 17.73 -4.86
CA THR A 151 -18.02 18.54 -5.81
C THR A 151 -18.29 18.16 -7.27
N GLY A 152 -18.96 17.04 -7.52
CA GLY A 152 -19.22 16.48 -8.85
C GLY A 152 -18.13 15.57 -9.40
N ALA A 153 -17.08 15.27 -8.62
CA ALA A 153 -16.05 14.28 -8.92
C ALA A 153 -16.55 12.82 -8.76
#